data_AF-A0AAU4F9F8-F1
#
_entry.id   AF-A0AAU4F9F8-F1
#
_cell.length_a   1.000
_cell.length_b   1.000
_cell.length_c   1.000
_cell.angle_alpha   90.00
_cell.angle_beta   90.00
_cell.angle_gamma   90.00
#
_symmetry.space_group_name_H-M   'P 1'
#
loop_
_entity.id
_entity.type
_entity.pdbx_description
1 polymer ?
#
loop_
_entity_poly.entity_id
_entity_poly.type
_entity_poly.pdbx_seq_one_letter_code
_entity_poly.pdbx_strand_id
1 'polypeptide(L)'
;MNHRQPATDLTTVLDGDHRELERLCTELELGQGSPENRKDLADHLIGALVRHTVAEEPYLDGAGDLAEADGLMRQLEGAGPQETRFERLLGGLIRTVRRHVRDEGPEAVARIRRDWSPDRRGELGQALVEAREAAATLPHPGLADRMPQADQLRPGPGFVDRVRGALDPASGGTTAAG
;
A
#
# COMPACT_ATOMS: atom_id res chain seq x y z
N MET A 1 -20.48 6.92 -27.63
CA MET A 1 -21.03 5.96 -26.66
C MET A 1 -20.33 6.21 -25.33
N ASN A 2 -21.05 6.64 -24.29
CA ASN A 2 -20.46 6.85 -22.96
C ASN A 2 -20.30 5.49 -22.28
N HIS A 3 -19.12 4.89 -22.42
CA HIS A 3 -18.77 3.72 -21.62
C HIS A 3 -18.50 4.18 -20.19
N ARG A 4 -19.51 4.06 -19.33
CA ARG A 4 -19.31 4.17 -17.87
C ARG A 4 -18.34 3.07 -17.48
N GLN A 5 -17.14 3.43 -17.03
CA GLN A 5 -16.14 2.44 -16.62
C GLN A 5 -16.69 1.63 -15.43
N PRO A 6 -16.52 0.29 -15.45
CA PRO A 6 -16.89 -0.53 -14.30
C PRO A 6 -16.01 -0.19 -13.10
N ALA A 7 -16.56 -0.36 -11.90
CA ALA A 7 -15.83 -0.12 -10.65
C ALA A 7 -14.58 -1.00 -10.50
N THR A 8 -14.56 -2.13 -11.22
CA THR A 8 -13.46 -3.11 -11.27
C THR A 8 -12.52 -2.90 -12.47
N ASP A 9 -12.66 -1.85 -13.27
CA ASP A 9 -11.62 -1.53 -14.28
C ASP A 9 -10.32 -1.18 -13.56
N LEU A 10 -9.20 -1.80 -13.95
CA LEU A 10 -7.88 -1.58 -13.33
C LEU A 10 -7.54 -0.10 -13.15
N THR A 11 -7.84 0.76 -14.13
CA THR A 11 -7.55 2.20 -14.01
C THR A 11 -8.40 2.89 -12.96
N THR A 12 -9.65 2.46 -12.79
CA THR A 12 -10.53 2.95 -11.71
C THR A 12 -10.01 2.54 -10.33
N VAL A 13 -9.51 1.32 -10.21
CA VAL A 13 -8.95 0.79 -8.96
C VAL A 13 -7.68 1.54 -8.57
N LEU A 14 -6.72 1.67 -9.50
CA LEU A 14 -5.47 2.41 -9.27
C LEU A 14 -5.72 3.89 -8.95
N ASP A 15 -6.65 4.55 -9.65
CA ASP A 15 -7.06 5.93 -9.32
C ASP A 15 -7.66 6.03 -7.91
N GLY A 16 -8.34 4.98 -7.43
CA GLY A 16 -8.87 4.88 -6.09
C GLY A 16 -7.76 4.79 -5.03
N ASP A 17 -6.80 3.89 -5.24
CA ASP A 17 -5.68 3.69 -4.32
C ASP A 17 -4.78 4.94 -4.25
N HIS A 18 -4.53 5.61 -5.39
CA HIS A 18 -3.86 6.91 -5.43
C HIS A 18 -4.54 7.97 -4.56
N ARG A 19 -5.89 8.06 -4.59
CA ARG A 19 -6.63 9.01 -3.75
C ARG A 19 -6.55 8.64 -2.26
N GLU A 20 -6.54 7.35 -1.94
CA GLU A 20 -6.39 6.86 -0.57
C GLU A 20 -5.01 7.22 0.00
N LEU A 21 -3.95 6.96 -0.76
CA LEU A 21 -2.57 7.34 -0.41
C LEU A 21 -2.42 8.85 -0.21
N GLU A 22 -2.94 9.65 -1.14
CA GLU A 22 -2.91 11.12 -1.04
C GLU A 22 -3.66 11.66 0.18
N ARG A 23 -4.80 11.06 0.53
CA ARG A 23 -5.57 11.41 1.73
C ARG A 23 -4.76 11.12 2.99
N LEU A 24 -4.18 9.92 3.10
CA LEU A 24 -3.36 9.53 4.25
C LEU A 24 -2.13 10.43 4.41
N CYS A 25 -1.42 10.74 3.31
CA CYS A 25 -0.32 11.71 3.33
C CYS A 25 -0.76 13.09 3.84
N THR A 26 -1.91 13.57 3.37
CA THR A 26 -2.44 14.87 3.79
C THR A 26 -2.80 14.87 5.27
N GLU A 27 -3.45 13.82 5.78
CA GLU A 27 -3.79 13.68 7.21
C GLU A 27 -2.53 13.63 8.10
N LEU A 28 -1.48 12.94 7.65
CA LEU A 28 -0.19 12.90 8.35
C LEU A 28 0.52 14.26 8.38
N GLU A 29 0.45 15.04 7.30
CA GLU A 29 1.01 16.39 7.21
C GLU A 29 0.26 17.41 8.08
N LEU A 30 -1.04 17.24 8.29
CA LEU A 30 -1.84 18.11 9.16
C LEU A 30 -1.37 18.07 10.62
N GLY A 31 -0.57 17.08 11.02
CA GLY A 31 0.08 17.11 12.33
C GLY A 31 -0.85 16.82 13.51
N GLN A 32 -2.08 16.37 13.27
CA GLN A 32 -3.10 16.23 14.30
C GLN A 32 -3.00 14.89 15.05
N GLY A 33 -3.48 14.87 16.30
CA GLY A 33 -3.52 13.68 17.16
C GLY A 33 -2.30 13.51 18.07
N SER A 34 -2.29 12.46 18.89
CA SER A 34 -1.14 12.10 19.71
C SER A 34 -0.01 11.49 18.86
N PRO A 35 1.24 11.43 19.36
CA PRO A 35 2.31 10.70 18.68
C PRO A 35 1.93 9.27 18.30
N GLU A 36 1.17 8.58 19.14
CA GLU A 36 0.68 7.22 18.91
C GLU A 36 -0.34 7.19 17.76
N ASN A 37 -1.31 8.12 17.74
CA ASN A 37 -2.25 8.21 16.61
C ASN A 37 -1.54 8.49 15.28
N ARG A 38 -0.48 9.31 15.31
CA ARG A 38 0.35 9.56 14.12
C ARG A 38 1.08 8.31 13.66
N LYS A 39 1.60 7.49 14.59
CA LYS A 39 2.24 6.21 14.26
C LYS A 39 1.24 5.23 13.65
N ASP A 40 0.04 5.12 14.22
CA ASP A 40 -1.02 4.28 13.67
C ASP A 40 -1.40 4.70 12.24
N LEU A 41 -1.48 6.00 11.99
CA LEU A 41 -1.77 6.53 10.67
C LEU A 41 -0.61 6.31 9.68
N ALA A 42 0.64 6.40 10.14
CA ALA A 42 1.80 6.06 9.34
C ALA A 42 1.84 4.56 8.99
N ASP A 43 1.49 3.69 9.93
CA ASP A 43 1.38 2.25 9.69
C ASP A 43 0.25 1.91 8.71
N HIS A 44 -0.84 2.68 8.75
CA HIS A 44 -1.90 2.59 7.74
C HIS A 44 -1.38 3.00 6.35
N LEU A 45 -0.64 4.10 6.24
CA LEU A 45 -0.01 4.50 4.98
C LEU A 45 0.93 3.42 4.45
N ILE A 46 1.76 2.81 5.31
CA ILE A 46 2.66 1.70 4.94
C ILE A 46 1.85 0.52 4.38
N GLY A 47 0.79 0.08 5.08
CA GLY A 47 -0.04 -1.03 4.63
C GLY A 47 -0.78 -0.73 3.31
N ALA A 48 -1.27 0.50 3.14
CA ALA A 48 -1.89 0.94 1.89
C ALA A 48 -0.88 0.96 0.74
N LEU A 49 0.32 1.47 0.99
CA LEU A 49 1.38 1.53 -0.03
C LEU A 49 1.86 0.14 -0.43
N VAL A 50 2.13 -0.77 0.52
CA VAL A 50 2.53 -2.15 0.19
C VAL A 50 1.46 -2.81 -0.69
N ARG A 51 0.18 -2.68 -0.33
CA ARG A 51 -0.93 -3.19 -1.13
C ARG A 51 -0.94 -2.61 -2.54
N HIS A 52 -0.78 -1.30 -2.68
CA HIS A 52 -0.69 -0.60 -3.96
C HIS A 52 0.48 -1.10 -4.81
N THR A 53 1.64 -1.32 -4.19
CA THR A 53 2.84 -1.72 -4.94
C THR A 53 2.81 -3.19 -5.37
N VAL A 54 2.35 -4.10 -4.51
CA VAL A 54 2.21 -5.54 -4.85
C VAL A 54 1.14 -5.72 -5.93
N ALA A 55 0.07 -4.92 -5.86
CA ALA A 55 -0.94 -4.83 -6.88
C ALA A 55 -0.38 -4.44 -8.26
N GLU A 56 0.63 -3.58 -8.30
CA GLU A 56 1.24 -3.06 -9.52
C GLU A 56 2.39 -3.92 -10.06
N GLU A 57 3.02 -4.76 -9.23
CA GLU A 57 4.18 -5.59 -9.57
C GLU A 57 4.03 -6.43 -10.87
N PRO A 58 2.89 -7.09 -11.14
CA PRO A 58 2.73 -7.84 -12.40
C PRO A 58 2.61 -6.96 -13.65
N TYR A 59 2.52 -5.63 -13.49
CA TYR A 59 2.03 -4.72 -14.51
C TYR A 59 2.96 -3.53 -14.82
N LEU A 60 3.89 -3.19 -13.91
CA LEU A 60 4.84 -2.08 -14.08
C LEU A 60 6.28 -2.58 -14.18
N ASP A 61 6.92 -2.32 -15.32
CA ASP A 61 8.37 -2.49 -15.50
C ASP A 61 9.11 -1.33 -14.80
N GLY A 62 9.31 -1.41 -13.48
CA GLY A 62 10.09 -0.39 -12.76
C GLY A 62 10.09 -0.51 -11.24
N ALA A 63 11.20 -0.98 -10.65
CA ALA A 63 11.36 -1.19 -9.20
C ALA A 63 12.03 -0.01 -8.45
N GLY A 64 12.30 1.12 -9.11
CA GLY A 64 13.15 2.20 -8.58
C GLY A 64 12.55 2.94 -7.38
N ASP A 65 11.38 3.53 -7.56
CA ASP A 65 10.67 4.28 -6.50
C ASP A 65 10.16 3.36 -5.37
N LEU A 66 9.84 2.11 -5.71
CA LEU A 66 9.52 1.06 -4.75
C LEU A 66 10.67 0.79 -3.77
N ALA A 67 11.92 0.81 -4.24
CA ALA A 67 13.08 0.50 -3.39
C ALA A 67 13.35 1.58 -2.35
N GLU A 68 13.20 2.87 -2.71
CA GLU A 68 13.30 3.98 -1.76
C GLU A 68 12.17 3.91 -0.71
N ALA A 69 10.94 3.69 -1.17
CA ALA A 69 9.79 3.53 -0.29
C ALA A 69 9.98 2.35 0.68
N ASP A 70 10.38 1.17 0.19
CA ASP A 70 10.61 -0.04 1.00
C ASP A 70 11.63 0.21 2.12
N GLY A 71 12.75 0.88 1.81
CA GLY A 71 13.74 1.26 2.80
C GLY A 71 13.22 2.22 3.88
N LEU A 72 12.37 3.19 3.51
CA LEU A 72 11.75 4.12 4.45
C LEU A 72 10.69 3.45 5.33
N MET A 73 9.85 2.59 4.73
CA MET A 73 8.83 1.82 5.45
C MET A 73 9.47 0.94 6.53
N ARG A 74 10.50 0.16 6.18
CA ARG A 74 11.21 -0.70 7.14
C ARG A 74 11.85 0.07 8.30
N GLN A 75 12.39 1.26 8.04
CA GLN A 75 12.94 2.10 9.09
C GLN A 75 11.84 2.68 10.01
N LEU A 76 10.67 2.99 9.45
CA LEU A 76 9.50 3.44 10.21
C LEU A 76 8.90 2.35 11.10
N GLU A 77 8.92 1.08 10.69
CA GLU A 77 8.48 -0.05 11.52
C GLU A 77 9.16 -0.09 12.89
N GLY A 78 10.46 0.21 12.91
CA GLY A 78 11.29 0.22 14.11
C GLY A 78 11.41 1.60 14.78
N ALA A 79 10.77 2.64 14.26
CA ALA A 79 10.81 3.98 14.86
C ALA A 79 9.62 4.18 15.81
N GLY A 80 9.92 4.46 17.08
CA GLY A 80 8.89 4.85 18.04
C GLY A 80 8.26 6.21 17.72
N PRO A 81 6.99 6.44 18.10
CA PRO A 81 6.24 7.67 17.78
C PRO A 81 6.88 8.96 18.32
N GLN A 82 7.67 8.86 19.39
CA GLN A 82 8.32 10.00 20.05
C GLN A 82 9.78 10.18 19.61
N GLU A 83 10.30 9.30 18.76
CA GLU A 83 11.68 9.38 18.31
C GLU A 83 11.85 10.49 17.26
N THR A 84 12.92 11.26 17.37
CA THR A 84 13.23 12.34 16.41
C THR A 84 13.39 11.83 14.98
N ARG A 85 13.82 10.57 14.80
CA ARG A 85 13.94 9.96 13.47
C ARG A 85 12.58 9.70 12.81
N PHE A 86 11.51 9.52 13.59
CA PHE A 86 10.18 9.17 13.07
C PHE A 86 9.67 10.22 12.09
N GLU A 87 9.60 11.48 12.50
CA GLU A 87 9.08 12.57 11.66
C GLU A 87 9.94 12.80 10.40
N ARG A 88 11.26 12.59 10.49
CA ARG A 88 12.16 12.70 9.33
C ARG A 88 11.88 11.59 8.31
N LEU A 89 11.78 10.35 8.78
CA LEU A 89 11.50 9.19 7.93
C LEU A 89 10.10 9.29 7.32
N LEU A 90 9.11 9.69 8.12
CA LEU A 90 7.73 9.91 7.69
C LEU A 90 7.64 10.97 6.59
N GLY A 91 8.31 12.10 6.77
CA GLY A 91 8.39 13.14 5.73
C GLY A 91 9.09 12.64 4.46
N GLY A 92 10.07 11.75 4.59
CA GLY A 92 10.67 11.03 3.45
C GLY A 92 9.62 10.19 2.71
N LEU A 93 8.93 9.30 3.42
CA LEU A 93 7.95 8.40 2.84
C LEU A 93 6.83 9.17 2.15
N ILE A 94 6.31 10.24 2.78
CA ILE A 94 5.26 11.08 2.19
C ILE A 94 5.72 11.70 0.86
N ARG A 95 6.96 12.18 0.77
CA ARG A 95 7.48 12.73 -0.50
C ARG A 95 7.58 11.65 -1.58
N THR A 96 8.09 10.46 -1.24
CA THR A 96 8.18 9.34 -2.18
C THR A 96 6.80 8.91 -2.67
N VAL A 97 5.81 8.76 -1.78
CA VAL A 97 4.43 8.43 -2.14
C VAL A 97 3.81 9.49 -3.05
N ARG A 98 3.98 10.78 -2.71
CA ARG A 98 3.43 11.86 -3.54
C ARG A 98 4.07 11.90 -4.93
N ARG A 99 5.38 11.65 -5.05
CA ARG A 99 6.07 11.54 -6.35
C ARG A 99 5.46 10.41 -7.18
N HIS A 100 5.36 9.21 -6.60
CA HIS A 100 4.74 8.05 -7.25
C HIS A 100 3.32 8.38 -7.73
N VAL A 101 2.47 8.91 -6.85
CA VAL A 101 1.04 9.13 -7.14
C VAL A 101 0.79 10.32 -8.08
N ARG A 102 1.55 11.41 -7.96
CA ARG A 102 1.28 12.65 -8.72
C ARG A 102 2.07 12.75 -10.01
N ASP A 103 3.33 12.30 -9.99
CA ASP A 103 4.23 12.50 -11.12
C ASP A 103 4.18 11.29 -12.07
N GLU A 104 4.17 10.07 -11.52
CA GLU A 104 4.26 8.83 -12.32
C GLU A 104 2.89 8.17 -12.58
N GLY A 105 2.04 8.16 -11.54
CA GLY A 105 0.72 7.53 -11.55
C GLY A 105 -0.18 7.94 -12.70
N PRO A 106 -0.38 9.24 -13.01
CA PRO A 106 -1.27 9.66 -14.07
C PRO A 106 -0.80 9.21 -15.45
N GLU A 107 0.52 9.21 -15.69
CA GLU A 107 1.09 8.73 -16.95
C GLU A 107 0.91 7.21 -17.08
N ALA A 108 1.17 6.45 -16.01
CA ALA A 108 0.98 5.01 -15.98
C ALA A 108 -0.49 4.63 -16.24
N VAL A 109 -1.44 5.28 -15.56
CA VAL A 109 -2.88 5.05 -15.75
C VAL A 109 -3.32 5.41 -17.17
N ALA A 110 -2.84 6.53 -17.72
CA ALA A 110 -3.14 6.93 -19.10
C ALA A 110 -2.59 5.92 -20.12
N ARG A 111 -1.37 5.41 -19.91
CA ARG A 111 -0.74 4.38 -20.74
C ARG A 111 -1.54 3.08 -20.72
N ILE A 112 -1.92 2.57 -19.55
CA ILE A 112 -2.77 1.37 -19.40
C ILE A 112 -4.10 1.56 -20.13
N ARG A 113 -4.73 2.73 -20.00
CA ARG A 113 -6.00 3.04 -20.67
C ARG A 113 -5.90 3.04 -22.19
N ARG A 114 -4.78 3.53 -22.73
CA ARG A 114 -4.53 3.63 -24.16
C ARG A 114 -4.13 2.29 -24.78
N ASP A 115 -3.24 1.57 -24.13
CA ASP A 115 -2.51 0.46 -24.75
C ASP A 115 -3.17 -0.91 -24.48
N TRP A 116 -4.03 -1.02 -23.45
CA TRP A 116 -4.65 -2.30 -23.06
C TRP A 116 -6.13 -2.34 -23.45
N SER A 117 -6.65 -3.54 -23.75
CA SER A 117 -8.06 -3.72 -24.08
C SER A 117 -8.97 -3.55 -22.84
N PRO A 118 -10.24 -3.17 -23.00
CA PRO A 118 -11.20 -3.09 -21.89
C PRO A 118 -11.35 -4.40 -21.12
N ASP A 119 -11.40 -5.54 -21.83
CA ASP A 119 -11.54 -6.87 -21.20
C ASP A 119 -10.34 -7.18 -20.31
N ARG A 120 -9.12 -6.95 -20.82
CA ARG A 120 -7.89 -7.12 -20.05
C ARG A 120 -7.87 -6.23 -18.80
N ARG A 121 -8.28 -4.96 -18.91
CA ARG A 121 -8.36 -4.07 -17.74
C ARG A 121 -9.41 -4.52 -16.73
N GLY A 122 -10.53 -5.08 -17.19
CA GLY A 122 -11.59 -5.61 -16.32
C GLY A 122 -11.13 -6.86 -15.56
N GLU A 123 -10.52 -7.81 -16.25
CA GLU A 123 -9.96 -9.03 -15.63
C GLU A 123 -8.90 -8.69 -14.58
N LEU A 124 -7.96 -7.82 -14.92
CA LEU A 124 -6.86 -7.46 -14.02
C LEU A 124 -7.33 -6.60 -12.84
N GLY A 125 -8.27 -5.68 -13.07
CA GLY A 125 -8.82 -4.88 -11.97
C GLY A 125 -9.70 -5.71 -11.04
N GLN A 126 -10.39 -6.74 -11.55
CA GLN A 126 -11.09 -7.71 -10.69
C GLN A 126 -10.10 -8.55 -9.87
N ALA A 127 -9.05 -9.08 -10.49
CA ALA A 127 -8.00 -9.82 -9.76
C ALA A 127 -7.35 -8.96 -8.65
N LEU A 128 -7.14 -7.67 -8.93
CA LEU A 128 -6.64 -6.72 -7.94
C LEU A 128 -7.62 -6.52 -6.77
N VAL A 129 -8.91 -6.33 -7.05
CA VAL A 129 -9.93 -6.20 -5.99
C VAL A 129 -10.01 -7.48 -5.15
N GLU A 130 -9.93 -8.66 -5.76
CA GLU A 130 -9.93 -9.94 -5.06
C GLU A 130 -8.70 -10.10 -4.16
N ALA A 131 -7.51 -9.74 -4.64
CA ALA A 131 -6.27 -9.71 -3.84
C ALA A 131 -6.39 -8.71 -2.67
N ARG A 132 -7.01 -7.56 -2.88
CA ARG A 132 -7.29 -6.56 -1.84
C ARG A 132 -8.23 -7.10 -0.77
N GLU A 133 -9.32 -7.76 -1.14
CA GLU A 133 -10.28 -8.34 -0.19
C GLU A 133 -9.62 -9.45 0.63
N ALA A 134 -8.82 -10.31 -0.01
CA ALA A 134 -8.01 -11.30 0.70
C ALA A 134 -7.06 -10.63 1.72
N ALA A 135 -6.43 -9.51 1.37
CA ALA A 135 -5.61 -8.74 2.30
C ALA A 135 -6.37 -7.85 3.29
N ALA A 136 -7.65 -7.53 3.04
CA ALA A 136 -8.49 -6.81 3.99
C ALA A 136 -8.97 -7.73 5.13
N THR A 137 -8.89 -9.05 4.94
CA THR A 137 -9.06 -10.03 6.02
C THR A 137 -7.85 -10.13 6.95
N LEU A 138 -6.81 -9.31 6.72
CA LEU A 138 -5.68 -9.12 7.63
C LEU A 138 -6.05 -8.14 8.75
N PRO A 139 -5.49 -8.28 9.96
CA PRO A 139 -5.85 -7.44 11.10
C PRO A 139 -5.58 -5.95 10.84
N HIS A 140 -6.66 -5.17 10.80
CA HIS A 140 -6.62 -3.70 10.81
C HIS A 140 -6.61 -3.15 12.25
N PRO A 141 -5.96 -2.00 12.52
CA PRO A 141 -5.92 -1.39 13.86
C PRO A 141 -7.31 -1.17 14.50
N GLY A 142 -8.32 -0.80 13.69
CA GLY A 142 -9.71 -0.61 14.15
C GLY A 142 -10.47 -1.91 14.51
N LEU A 143 -9.91 -3.07 14.18
CA LEU A 143 -10.42 -4.40 14.53
C LEU A 143 -9.53 -5.12 15.55
N ALA A 144 -8.38 -4.54 15.92
CA ALA A 144 -7.39 -5.15 16.80
C ALA A 144 -7.95 -5.54 18.18
N ASP A 145 -8.92 -4.79 18.70
CA ASP A 145 -9.58 -5.09 19.98
C ASP A 145 -10.55 -6.29 19.92
N ARG A 146 -10.88 -6.77 18.70
CA ARG A 146 -11.88 -7.83 18.49
C ARG A 146 -11.28 -9.13 17.94
N MET A 147 -9.97 -9.20 17.70
CA MET A 147 -9.29 -10.37 17.15
C MET A 147 -8.33 -11.03 18.16
N PRO A 148 -8.12 -12.37 18.10
CA PRO A 148 -7.21 -13.07 19.01
C PRO A 148 -5.77 -12.54 18.90
N GLN A 149 -5.05 -12.46 20.03
CA GLN A 149 -3.67 -11.91 20.11
C GLN A 149 -2.60 -12.64 19.27
N ALA A 150 -2.94 -13.76 18.62
CA ALA A 150 -2.03 -14.55 17.79
C ALA A 150 -1.85 -13.99 16.36
N ASP A 151 -2.36 -12.79 16.09
CA ASP A 151 -2.41 -12.23 14.75
C ASP A 151 -1.04 -11.76 14.25
N GLN A 152 -0.54 -12.42 13.21
CA GLN A 152 0.81 -12.27 12.68
C GLN A 152 1.06 -10.92 12.00
N LEU A 153 0.05 -10.10 11.70
CA LEU A 153 0.18 -8.92 10.84
C LEU A 153 0.13 -7.57 11.57
N ARG A 154 0.38 -7.56 12.88
CA ARG A 154 0.45 -6.30 13.65
C ARG A 154 1.59 -5.39 13.14
N PRO A 155 1.40 -4.05 13.16
CA PRO A 155 2.47 -3.11 12.88
C PRO A 155 3.67 -3.31 13.82
N GLY A 156 4.87 -3.11 13.30
CA GLY A 156 6.14 -3.37 13.98
C GLY A 156 7.14 -4.09 13.07
N PRO A 157 8.30 -4.54 13.59
CA PRO A 157 9.34 -5.15 12.78
C PRO A 157 8.82 -6.30 11.89
N GLY A 158 9.12 -6.24 10.59
CA GLY A 158 8.71 -7.23 9.59
C GLY A 158 7.28 -7.08 9.10
N PHE A 159 6.60 -5.96 9.37
CA PHE A 159 5.23 -5.71 8.95
C PHE A 159 5.08 -5.67 7.43
N VAL A 160 5.97 -4.96 6.72
CA VAL A 160 6.02 -4.85 5.25
C VAL A 160 6.10 -6.24 4.61
N ASP A 161 7.00 -7.10 5.09
CA ASP A 161 7.16 -8.45 4.53
C ASP A 161 5.93 -9.32 4.77
N ARG A 162 5.28 -9.17 5.93
CA ARG A 162 4.07 -9.93 6.24
C ARG A 162 2.89 -9.47 5.39
N VAL A 163 2.69 -8.16 5.22
CA VAL A 163 1.64 -7.62 4.33
C VAL A 163 1.89 -8.09 2.90
N ARG A 164 3.14 -8.01 2.42
CA ARG A 164 3.53 -8.49 1.07
C ARG A 164 3.26 -9.99 0.90
N GLY A 165 3.69 -10.83 1.86
CA GLY A 165 3.48 -12.28 1.80
C GLY A 165 2.01 -12.71 1.88
N ALA A 166 1.15 -11.92 2.53
CA ALA A 166 -0.30 -12.18 2.54
C ALA A 166 -0.99 -11.80 1.22
N LEU A 167 -0.42 -10.86 0.47
CA LEU A 167 -0.89 -10.44 -0.84
C LEU A 167 -0.42 -11.36 -1.98
N ASP A 168 0.71 -12.05 -1.78
CA ASP A 168 1.28 -13.01 -2.73
C ASP A 168 1.58 -14.38 -2.08
N PRO A 169 0.59 -15.30 -2.02
CA PRO A 169 0.73 -16.59 -1.37
C PRO A 169 1.71 -17.53 -2.09
N ALA A 170 2.18 -17.21 -3.32
CA ALA A 170 3.13 -18.04 -4.06
C ALA A 170 4.59 -17.86 -3.60
N SER A 171 4.89 -16.76 -2.89
CA SER A 171 6.24 -16.39 -2.45
C SER A 171 6.61 -16.91 -1.04
N GLY A 172 5.64 -17.44 -0.29
CA GLY A 172 5.81 -17.88 1.10
C GLY A 172 6.15 -19.36 1.25
N GLY A 173 7.37 -19.77 0.88
CA GLY A 173 7.77 -21.18 1.06
C GLY A 173 9.26 -21.45 0.96
N THR A 174 9.99 -21.26 2.07
CA THR A 174 11.00 -22.22 2.59
C THR A 174 11.42 -21.76 3.98
N THR A 175 10.67 -22.16 5.01
CA THR A 175 11.28 -22.43 6.32
C THR A 175 11.66 -23.90 6.33
N ALA A 176 12.92 -24.18 6.02
CA ALA A 176 13.52 -25.48 6.28
C ALA A 176 13.49 -25.72 7.79
N ALA A 177 12.74 -26.75 8.20
CA ALA A 177 12.78 -27.28 9.55
C ALA A 177 14.17 -27.86 9.81
N GLY A 178 14.77 -27.44 10.93
CA GLY A 178 15.88 -28.14 11.58
C GLY A 178 15.36 -29.22 12.52
#